data_AF-A0A1F1U1R1-F1
#
_entry.id   AF-A0A1F1U1R1-F1
#
_cell.length_a   1.000
_cell.length_b   1.000
_cell.length_c   1.000
_cell.angle_alpha   90.00
_cell.angle_beta   90.00
_cell.angle_gamma   90.00
#
_symmetry.space_group_name_H-M   'P 1'
#
loop_
_entity.id
_entity.type
_entity.pdbx_description
1 polymer ?
#
loop_
_entity_poly.entity_id
_entity_poly.type
_entity_poly.pdbx_seq_one_letter_code
_entity_poly.pdbx_strand_id
1 'polypeptide(L)'
;MTTTGRGSHRAYDSDRDRLLDVVGRAGTPPVDETTFRVDPLALTGHDQTTGPLSGAVVAETVLVVACDALTAEIEQHHRVMRGAPGMTEAQDRRALVDRMVIDFDAFAGGAWSGTDSPHRHGVLLDLHATAVRIQKRGGVVYLVPPPDGSADQTRLPGLRVDHDLWLPDTEGAPVSRLLAALRRHAGLMPREDDDQIGELHG
;
A
#
# COMPACT_ATOMS: atom_id res chain seq x y z
N MET A 1 33.78 27.20 -63.56
CA MET A 1 33.69 27.81 -62.21
C MET A 1 33.07 26.78 -61.27
N THR A 2 33.90 26.31 -60.33
CA THR A 2 33.62 25.83 -58.95
C THR A 2 32.42 24.91 -58.62
N THR A 3 32.81 23.70 -58.14
CA THR A 3 32.17 22.78 -57.16
C THR A 3 31.65 23.51 -55.90
N THR A 4 30.66 23.06 -55.11
CA THR A 4 30.57 21.87 -54.22
C THR A 4 29.12 21.79 -53.69
N GLY A 5 28.44 20.64 -53.57
CA GLY A 5 28.66 19.64 -52.52
C GLY A 5 27.78 19.92 -51.29
N ARG A 6 26.58 19.33 -51.22
CA ARG A 6 25.75 19.31 -49.99
C ARG A 6 24.85 18.08 -49.96
N GLY A 7 25.42 16.97 -49.51
CA GLY A 7 24.68 15.72 -49.34
C GLY A 7 25.56 14.65 -48.75
N SER A 8 25.74 14.64 -47.43
CA SER A 8 26.15 13.42 -46.70
C SER A 8 26.14 13.55 -45.17
N HIS A 9 26.02 14.73 -44.57
CA HIS A 9 26.32 14.86 -43.13
C HIS A 9 25.38 14.15 -42.13
N ARG A 10 24.15 13.74 -42.51
CA ARG A 10 23.19 13.12 -41.57
C ARG A 10 23.26 11.59 -41.48
N ALA A 11 23.72 10.91 -42.53
CA ALA A 11 23.78 9.44 -42.56
C ALA A 11 25.07 8.90 -41.91
N TYR A 12 26.16 9.66 -42.00
CA TYR A 12 27.44 9.28 -41.40
C TYR A 12 27.42 9.36 -39.86
N ASP A 13 26.65 10.28 -39.28
CA ASP A 13 26.47 10.34 -37.82
C ASP A 13 25.68 9.14 -37.31
N SER A 14 24.63 8.67 -38.02
CA SER A 14 23.88 7.48 -37.59
C SER A 14 24.67 6.19 -37.71
N ASP A 15 25.54 6.07 -38.72
CA ASP A 15 26.41 4.91 -38.89
C ASP A 15 27.56 4.90 -37.89
N ARG A 16 28.14 6.06 -37.56
CA ARG A 16 29.13 6.21 -36.50
C ARG A 16 28.53 5.89 -35.14
N ASP A 17 27.35 6.42 -34.83
CA ASP A 17 26.67 6.18 -33.56
C ASP A 17 26.25 4.70 -33.44
N ARG A 18 25.83 4.07 -34.54
CA ARG A 18 25.64 2.60 -34.59
C ARG A 18 26.92 1.83 -34.34
N LEU A 19 28.03 2.22 -34.96
CA LEU A 19 29.32 1.55 -34.78
C LEU A 19 29.84 1.73 -33.35
N LEU A 20 29.68 2.91 -32.76
CA LEU A 20 30.02 3.17 -31.36
C LEU A 20 29.10 2.42 -30.39
N ASP A 21 27.82 2.27 -30.70
CA ASP A 21 26.88 1.45 -29.92
C ASP A 21 27.24 -0.04 -30.03
N VAL A 22 27.62 -0.52 -31.22
CA VAL A 22 28.10 -1.90 -31.43
C VAL A 22 29.43 -2.15 -30.73
N VAL A 23 30.39 -1.23 -30.79
CA VAL A 23 31.70 -1.34 -30.12
C VAL A 23 31.56 -1.19 -28.61
N GLY A 24 30.70 -0.29 -28.14
CA GLY A 24 30.36 -0.11 -26.73
C GLY A 24 29.66 -1.35 -26.12
N ARG A 25 28.81 -2.02 -26.91
CA ARG A 25 28.17 -3.30 -26.54
C ARG A 25 29.09 -4.51 -26.70
N ALA A 26 30.12 -4.45 -27.55
CA ALA A 26 31.09 -5.54 -27.68
C ALA A 26 31.95 -5.71 -26.42
N GLY A 27 32.19 -4.62 -25.67
CA GLY A 27 32.86 -4.66 -24.37
C GLY A 27 31.92 -4.93 -23.18
N THR A 28 30.61 -4.76 -23.37
CA THR A 28 29.61 -4.89 -22.30
C THR A 28 28.46 -5.76 -22.84
N PRO A 29 28.47 -7.09 -22.61
CA PRO A 29 27.37 -7.93 -23.03
C PRO A 29 26.05 -7.39 -22.46
N PRO A 30 24.92 -7.52 -23.18
CA PRO A 30 23.63 -7.08 -22.67
C PRO A 30 23.40 -7.70 -21.30
N VAL A 31 23.12 -6.84 -20.32
CA VAL A 31 22.87 -7.27 -18.95
C VAL A 31 21.68 -8.21 -18.99
N ASP A 32 21.82 -9.37 -18.37
CA ASP A 32 20.70 -10.28 -18.18
C ASP A 32 19.68 -9.62 -17.25
N GLU A 33 18.68 -8.96 -17.84
CA GLU A 33 17.62 -8.26 -17.13
C GLU A 33 16.73 -9.18 -16.29
N THR A 34 16.87 -10.50 -16.43
CA THR A 34 16.17 -11.48 -15.59
C THR A 34 17.00 -11.87 -14.37
N THR A 35 18.28 -12.18 -14.55
CA THR A 35 19.19 -12.56 -13.45
C THR A 35 19.61 -11.38 -12.59
N PHE A 36 19.76 -10.19 -13.19
CA PHE A 36 20.20 -8.97 -12.48
C PHE A 36 19.04 -8.01 -12.20
N ARG A 37 17.79 -8.48 -12.29
CA ARG A 37 16.63 -7.64 -11.96
C ARG A 37 16.66 -7.31 -10.47
N VAL A 38 16.89 -6.04 -10.16
CA VAL A 38 16.74 -5.56 -8.79
C VAL A 38 15.25 -5.40 -8.52
N ASP A 39 14.73 -6.15 -7.54
CA ASP A 39 13.38 -5.95 -7.04
C ASP A 39 13.34 -4.64 -6.23
N PRO A 40 12.62 -3.59 -6.70
CA PRO A 40 12.57 -2.32 -6.01
C PRO A 40 12.01 -2.44 -4.59
N LEU A 41 11.10 -3.40 -4.34
CA LEU A 41 10.54 -3.64 -3.01
C LEU A 41 11.60 -4.15 -2.04
N ALA A 42 12.36 -5.16 -2.45
CA ALA A 42 13.42 -5.73 -1.63
C ALA A 42 14.55 -4.73 -1.40
N LEU A 43 14.88 -3.92 -2.41
CA LEU A 43 15.91 -2.87 -2.29
C LEU A 43 15.51 -1.78 -1.27
N THR A 44 14.23 -1.42 -1.24
CA THR A 44 13.70 -0.36 -0.37
C THR A 44 13.20 -0.89 0.97
N GLY A 45 13.13 -2.20 1.15
CA GLY A 45 12.60 -2.85 2.35
C GLY A 45 11.08 -2.76 2.47
N HIS A 46 10.36 -2.41 1.41
CA HIS A 46 8.89 -2.33 1.42
C HIS A 46 8.20 -3.70 1.32
N ASP A 47 8.96 -4.79 1.22
CA ASP A 47 8.48 -6.17 1.32
C ASP A 47 8.51 -6.74 2.76
N GLN A 48 9.07 -5.99 3.71
CA GLN A 48 9.20 -6.44 5.10
C GLN A 48 7.87 -6.47 5.84
N THR A 49 7.75 -7.41 6.78
CA THR A 49 6.60 -7.50 7.69
C THR A 49 7.06 -7.38 9.14
N THR A 50 6.25 -6.71 9.96
CA THR A 50 6.42 -6.56 11.41
C THR A 50 5.34 -7.34 12.17
N GLY A 51 5.53 -7.59 13.47
CA GLY A 51 4.55 -8.28 14.32
C GLY A 51 4.96 -9.71 14.73
N PRO A 52 4.07 -10.47 15.40
CA PRO A 52 4.41 -11.75 15.99
C PRO A 52 4.82 -12.81 14.96
N LEU A 53 5.98 -13.44 15.20
CA LEU A 53 6.51 -14.53 14.37
C LEU A 53 5.91 -15.91 14.72
N SER A 54 5.24 -16.06 15.87
CA SER A 54 4.96 -17.35 16.50
C SER A 54 3.48 -17.73 16.57
N GLY A 55 3.21 -19.00 16.20
CA GLY A 55 1.93 -19.70 16.27
C GLY A 55 1.72 -20.52 15.00
N ALA A 56 1.43 -21.81 15.10
CA ALA A 56 1.35 -22.78 13.98
C ALA A 56 0.24 -22.51 12.94
N VAL A 57 -0.36 -21.32 12.96
CA VAL A 57 -1.27 -20.81 11.94
C VAL A 57 -0.55 -19.63 11.32
N VAL A 58 -0.26 -19.69 10.02
CA VAL A 58 0.32 -18.58 9.27
C VAL A 58 -0.46 -17.32 9.63
N ALA A 59 0.13 -16.45 10.45
CA ALA A 59 -0.51 -15.20 10.82
C ALA A 59 -0.67 -14.42 9.51
N GLU A 60 -1.92 -14.32 9.06
CA GLU A 60 -2.25 -13.65 7.81
C GLU A 60 -1.62 -12.26 7.78
N THR A 61 -1.00 -11.93 6.65
CA THR A 61 -0.35 -10.63 6.48
C THR A 61 -1.41 -9.60 6.13
N VAL A 62 -1.46 -8.53 6.92
CA VAL A 62 -2.37 -7.39 6.71
C VAL A 62 -1.57 -6.26 6.07
N LEU A 63 -2.01 -5.79 4.91
CA LEU A 63 -1.48 -4.57 4.29
C LEU A 63 -2.12 -3.35 4.96
N VAL A 64 -1.33 -2.53 5.65
CA VAL A 64 -1.84 -1.42 6.47
C VAL A 64 -1.41 -0.08 5.90
N VAL A 65 -2.38 0.73 5.51
CA VAL A 65 -2.25 2.15 5.19
C VAL A 65 -2.97 2.92 6.30
N ALA A 66 -2.28 3.16 7.40
CA ALA A 66 -2.86 3.77 8.60
C ALA A 66 -1.86 4.69 9.31
N CYS A 67 -2.34 5.48 10.25
CA CYS A 67 -1.47 6.18 11.20
C CYS A 67 -0.64 5.21 12.04
N ASP A 68 0.47 5.70 12.63
CA ASP A 68 1.38 4.86 13.43
C ASP A 68 0.70 4.24 14.66
N ALA A 69 -0.27 4.94 15.26
CA ALA A 69 -0.99 4.46 16.44
C ALA A 69 -1.81 3.20 16.12
N LEU A 70 -2.65 3.25 15.08
CA LEU A 70 -3.43 2.09 14.63
C LEU A 70 -2.51 0.97 14.13
N THR A 71 -1.45 1.32 13.40
CA THR A 71 -0.49 0.33 12.90
C THR A 71 0.18 -0.43 14.05
N ALA A 72 0.64 0.26 15.09
CA ALA A 72 1.27 -0.34 16.27
C ALA A 72 0.30 -1.23 17.05
N GLU A 73 -0.99 -0.90 17.11
CA GLU A 73 -2.03 -1.73 17.72
C GLU A 73 -2.24 -3.04 16.93
N ILE A 74 -2.37 -2.96 15.60
CA ILE A 74 -2.53 -4.14 14.73
C ILE A 74 -1.29 -5.05 14.80
N GLU A 75 -0.09 -4.47 14.83
CA GLU A 75 1.20 -5.19 14.93
C GLU A 75 1.33 -6.08 16.19
N GLN A 76 0.53 -5.84 17.24
CA GLN A 76 0.54 -6.69 18.45
C GLN A 76 -0.04 -8.09 18.20
N HIS A 77 -0.88 -8.24 17.18
CA HIS A 77 -1.66 -9.45 16.96
C HIS A 77 -1.55 -9.99 15.53
N HIS A 78 -1.12 -9.18 14.58
CA HIS A 78 -1.04 -9.53 13.16
C HIS A 78 0.34 -9.28 12.58
N ARG A 79 0.67 -10.02 11.51
CA ARG A 79 1.78 -9.65 10.65
C ARG A 79 1.35 -8.47 9.80
N VAL A 80 2.09 -7.36 9.90
CA VAL A 80 1.76 -6.13 9.20
C VAL A 80 2.78 -5.87 8.11
N MET A 81 2.29 -5.66 6.89
CA MET A 81 3.03 -5.03 5.82
C MET A 81 2.58 -3.57 5.74
N ARG A 82 3.45 -2.62 6.06
CA ARG A 82 3.11 -1.19 5.96
C ARG A 82 3.04 -0.80 4.49
N GLY A 83 1.89 -0.29 4.06
CA GLY A 83 1.67 0.15 2.69
C GLY A 83 2.55 1.36 2.37
N ALA A 84 3.25 1.32 1.24
CA ALA A 84 4.11 2.41 0.78
C ALA A 84 3.44 3.16 -0.39
N PRO A 85 3.43 4.50 -0.38
CA PRO A 85 2.83 5.28 -1.48
C PRO A 85 3.39 4.91 -2.84
N GLY A 86 2.51 4.51 -3.77
CA GLY A 86 2.87 4.12 -5.14
C GLY A 86 3.53 2.74 -5.28
N MET A 87 3.52 1.93 -4.22
CA MET A 87 4.04 0.55 -4.24
C MET A 87 3.04 -0.50 -3.75
N THR A 88 1.82 -0.10 -3.37
CA THR A 88 0.85 -1.02 -2.75
C THR A 88 0.47 -2.16 -3.69
N GLU A 89 0.42 -1.89 -5.00
CA GLU A 89 0.19 -2.93 -5.99
C GLU A 89 1.32 -3.96 -6.02
N ALA A 90 2.57 -3.50 -5.99
CA ALA A 90 3.72 -4.39 -6.01
C ALA A 90 3.78 -5.22 -4.71
N GLN A 91 3.52 -4.59 -3.57
CA GLN A 91 3.41 -5.23 -2.25
C GLN A 91 2.36 -6.35 -2.25
N ASP A 92 1.16 -6.08 -2.76
CA ASP A 92 0.10 -7.07 -2.89
C ASP A 92 0.47 -8.22 -3.84
N ARG A 93 1.06 -7.92 -5.01
CA ARG A 93 1.50 -8.99 -5.93
C ARG A 93 2.56 -9.90 -5.32
N ARG A 94 3.41 -9.37 -4.43
CA ARG A 94 4.50 -10.11 -3.79
C ARG A 94 3.99 -10.99 -2.65
N ALA A 95 3.11 -10.45 -1.81
CA ALA A 95 2.65 -11.09 -0.57
C ALA A 95 1.30 -11.80 -0.69
N LEU A 96 0.52 -11.52 -1.75
CA LEU A 96 -0.84 -11.99 -1.95
C LEU A 96 -1.71 -11.75 -0.70
N VAL A 97 -1.81 -10.49 -0.29
CA VAL A 97 -2.49 -10.17 0.97
C VAL A 97 -3.99 -10.47 0.90
N ASP A 98 -4.51 -11.10 1.96
CA ASP A 98 -5.92 -11.42 2.13
C ASP A 98 -6.68 -10.28 2.82
N ARG A 99 -5.97 -9.40 3.53
CA ARG A 99 -6.55 -8.28 4.28
C ARG A 99 -5.81 -6.98 4.03
N MET A 100 -6.57 -5.90 3.88
CA MET A 100 -6.05 -4.54 3.77
C MET A 100 -6.81 -3.61 4.69
N VAL A 101 -6.09 -2.70 5.34
CA VAL A 101 -6.65 -1.63 6.17
C VAL A 101 -6.25 -0.30 5.54
N ILE A 102 -7.23 0.58 5.32
CA ILE A 102 -7.02 1.95 4.88
C ILE A 102 -7.69 2.86 5.90
N ASP A 103 -6.88 3.57 6.66
CA ASP A 103 -7.30 4.61 7.59
C ASP A 103 -7.09 5.98 6.94
N PHE A 104 -8.18 6.76 6.86
CA PHE A 104 -8.17 8.05 6.18
C PHE A 104 -7.31 9.10 6.89
N ASP A 105 -7.03 8.94 8.19
CA ASP A 105 -6.11 9.82 8.93
C ASP A 105 -4.66 9.62 8.48
N ALA A 106 -4.33 8.48 7.85
CA ALA A 106 -3.03 8.27 7.22
C ALA A 106 -2.72 9.33 6.16
N PHE A 107 -3.72 9.89 5.49
CA PHE A 107 -3.49 10.93 4.48
C PHE A 107 -3.19 12.31 5.09
N ALA A 108 -3.54 12.52 6.37
CA ALA A 108 -3.26 13.75 7.10
C ALA A 108 -1.84 13.78 7.70
N GLY A 109 -1.12 12.65 7.78
CA GLY A 109 0.18 12.57 8.44
C GLY A 109 1.06 11.40 7.99
N GLY A 110 2.28 11.31 8.51
CA GLY A 110 3.19 10.19 8.23
C GLY A 110 3.59 10.03 6.76
N ALA A 111 3.82 8.79 6.32
CA ALA A 111 4.33 8.47 4.97
C ALA A 111 3.35 8.80 3.84
N TRP A 112 2.04 8.86 4.16
CA TRP A 112 0.97 9.13 3.21
C TRP A 112 0.52 10.60 3.23
N SER A 113 1.17 11.45 4.03
CA SER A 113 0.89 12.88 4.07
C SER A 113 1.02 13.53 2.68
N GLY A 114 0.01 14.33 2.32
CA GLY A 114 0.01 15.11 1.07
C GLY A 114 -0.33 14.32 -0.20
N THR A 115 -0.74 13.05 -0.10
CA THR A 115 -1.23 12.26 -1.25
C THR A 115 -2.64 12.65 -1.71
N ASP A 116 -3.29 13.56 -0.99
CA ASP A 116 -4.56 14.21 -1.34
C ASP A 116 -4.42 15.27 -2.45
N SER A 117 -3.19 15.69 -2.76
CA SER A 117 -2.91 16.69 -3.79
C SER A 117 -3.16 16.14 -5.22
N PRO A 118 -3.69 16.94 -6.17
CA PRO A 118 -4.01 16.49 -7.54
C PRO A 118 -2.84 15.82 -8.29
N HIS A 119 -1.61 16.26 -8.03
CA HIS A 119 -0.40 15.70 -8.64
C HIS A 119 -0.05 14.29 -8.14
N ARG A 120 -0.71 13.82 -7.08
CA ARG A 120 -0.52 12.48 -6.48
C ARG A 120 -1.71 11.55 -6.71
N HIS A 121 -2.61 11.89 -7.63
CA HIS A 121 -3.72 11.03 -8.05
C HIS A 121 -3.27 9.60 -8.40
N GLY A 122 -2.08 9.43 -8.99
CA GLY A 122 -1.51 8.11 -9.29
C GLY A 122 -1.32 7.21 -8.06
N VAL A 123 -1.02 7.78 -6.90
CA VAL A 123 -0.86 7.03 -5.63
C VAL A 123 -2.21 6.51 -5.14
N LEU A 124 -3.27 7.32 -5.25
CA LEU A 124 -4.62 6.89 -4.88
C LEU A 124 -5.17 5.85 -5.87
N LEU A 125 -4.83 5.96 -7.16
CA LEU A 125 -5.16 4.94 -8.16
C LEU A 125 -4.46 3.61 -7.88
N ASP A 126 -3.18 3.63 -7.49
CA ASP A 126 -2.42 2.45 -7.05
C ASP A 126 -3.10 1.77 -5.85
N LEU A 127 -3.45 2.56 -4.83
CA LEU A 127 -4.14 2.10 -3.63
C LEU A 127 -5.51 1.48 -3.97
N HIS A 128 -6.30 2.17 -4.78
CA HIS A 128 -7.62 1.71 -5.23
C HIS A 128 -7.52 0.41 -6.05
N ALA A 129 -6.59 0.34 -7.00
CA ALA A 129 -6.37 -0.86 -7.82
C ALA A 129 -5.99 -2.07 -6.96
N THR A 130 -5.17 -1.85 -5.93
CA THR A 130 -4.79 -2.87 -4.95
C THR A 130 -5.99 -3.37 -4.16
N ALA A 131 -6.79 -2.46 -3.60
CA ALA A 131 -7.98 -2.82 -2.84
C ALA A 131 -8.99 -3.63 -3.68
N VAL A 132 -9.27 -3.19 -4.92
CA VAL A 132 -10.16 -3.91 -5.85
C VAL A 132 -9.62 -5.31 -6.17
N ARG A 133 -8.30 -5.46 -6.32
CA ARG A 133 -7.69 -6.76 -6.62
C ARG A 133 -7.80 -7.72 -5.43
N ILE A 134 -7.62 -7.24 -4.21
CA ILE A 134 -7.80 -8.03 -2.98
C ILE A 134 -9.25 -8.52 -2.89
N GLN A 135 -10.23 -7.63 -3.07
CA GLN A 135 -11.65 -7.98 -3.08
C GLN A 135 -11.98 -9.03 -4.16
N LYS A 136 -11.44 -8.88 -5.37
CA LYS A 136 -11.64 -9.86 -6.47
C LYS A 136 -11.13 -11.26 -6.14
N ARG A 137 -10.18 -11.41 -5.22
CA ARG A 137 -9.68 -12.71 -4.74
C ARG A 137 -10.46 -13.24 -3.52
N GLY A 138 -11.47 -12.51 -3.05
CA GLY A 138 -12.23 -12.85 -1.84
C GLY A 138 -11.59 -12.33 -0.54
N GLY A 139 -10.57 -11.49 -0.63
CA GLY A 139 -9.97 -10.82 0.52
C GLY A 139 -10.83 -9.67 1.05
N VAL A 140 -10.49 -9.17 2.23
CA VAL A 140 -11.24 -8.14 2.95
C VAL A 140 -10.48 -6.81 2.95
N VAL A 141 -11.17 -5.72 2.61
CA VAL A 141 -10.64 -4.35 2.70
C VAL A 141 -11.46 -3.59 3.73
N TYR A 142 -10.78 -3.09 4.76
CA TYR A 142 -11.36 -2.23 5.79
C TYR A 142 -11.05 -0.77 5.46
N LEU A 143 -12.10 0.06 5.44
CA LEU A 143 -11.96 1.52 5.39
C LEU A 143 -12.30 2.08 6.77
N VAL A 144 -11.35 2.78 7.38
CA VAL A 144 -11.54 3.44 8.67
C VAL A 144 -11.75 4.93 8.41
N PRO A 145 -12.98 5.47 8.63
CA PRO A 145 -13.25 6.87 8.40
C PRO A 145 -12.50 7.75 9.41
N PRO A 146 -12.30 9.04 9.11
CA PRO A 146 -11.77 9.98 10.08
C PRO A 146 -12.69 10.08 11.32
N PRO A 147 -12.17 10.49 12.50
CA PRO A 147 -12.92 10.55 13.75
C PRO A 147 -14.13 11.49 13.73
N ASP A 148 -14.15 12.46 12.81
CA ASP A 148 -15.28 13.38 12.61
C ASP A 148 -16.46 12.73 11.87
N GLY A 149 -16.34 11.46 11.49
CA GLY A 149 -17.37 10.70 10.79
C GLY A 149 -17.53 11.09 9.33
N SER A 150 -16.64 11.92 8.78
CA SER A 150 -16.65 12.26 7.36
C SER A 150 -16.21 11.05 6.54
N ALA A 151 -17.17 10.24 6.12
CA ALA A 151 -16.92 9.23 5.10
C ALA A 151 -16.67 9.97 3.76
N ASP A 152 -15.45 10.45 3.55
CA ASP A 152 -15.07 11.09 2.30
C ASP A 152 -14.92 10.03 1.21
N GLN A 153 -16.06 9.58 0.70
CA GLN A 153 -16.18 8.66 -0.43
C GLN A 153 -15.60 9.25 -1.72
N THR A 154 -15.24 10.55 -1.75
CA THR A 154 -14.63 11.19 -2.92
C THR A 154 -13.15 10.84 -3.08
N ARG A 155 -12.46 10.42 -2.01
CA ARG A 155 -11.02 10.11 -2.03
C ARG A 155 -10.68 8.78 -2.69
N LEU A 156 -11.55 7.78 -2.56
CA LEU A 156 -11.41 6.46 -3.20
C LEU A 156 -12.71 6.09 -3.93
N PRO A 157 -13.03 6.79 -5.03
CA PRO A 157 -14.31 6.64 -5.71
C PRO A 157 -14.47 5.21 -6.26
N GLY A 158 -15.53 4.52 -5.84
CA GLY A 158 -15.87 3.17 -6.32
C GLY A 158 -15.38 2.02 -5.43
N LEU A 159 -14.58 2.29 -4.40
CA LEU A 159 -14.20 1.28 -3.42
C LEU A 159 -15.35 1.05 -2.44
N ARG A 160 -16.00 -0.12 -2.54
CA ARG A 160 -17.11 -0.49 -1.66
C ARG A 160 -16.57 -1.04 -0.33
N VAL A 161 -17.12 -0.54 0.77
CA VAL A 161 -16.93 -1.13 2.10
C VAL A 161 -17.89 -2.31 2.22
N ASP A 162 -17.37 -3.53 2.09
CA ASP A 162 -18.19 -4.74 2.20
C ASP A 162 -18.48 -5.12 3.66
N HIS A 163 -17.59 -4.73 4.60
CA HIS A 163 -17.73 -4.99 6.02
C HIS A 163 -17.82 -3.70 6.81
N ASP A 164 -19.01 -3.45 7.34
CA ASP A 164 -19.27 -2.30 8.17
C ASP A 164 -18.66 -2.49 9.57
N LEU A 165 -17.97 -1.47 10.09
CA LEU A 165 -17.41 -1.48 11.44
C LEU A 165 -18.52 -1.60 12.50
N TRP A 166 -19.81 -1.55 12.15
CA TRP A 166 -20.94 -1.68 13.06
C TRP A 166 -21.49 -3.11 13.27
N LEU A 167 -21.03 -4.13 12.54
CA LEU A 167 -21.55 -5.51 12.68
C LEU A 167 -21.19 -6.15 14.03
N PRO A 168 -22.02 -6.97 14.71
CA PRO A 168 -21.61 -7.60 15.97
C PRO A 168 -20.33 -8.42 15.80
N ASP A 169 -19.39 -8.30 16.73
CA ASP A 169 -18.16 -9.09 16.71
C ASP A 169 -18.49 -10.54 17.05
N THR A 170 -18.55 -11.41 16.04
CA THR A 170 -18.88 -12.81 16.24
C THR A 170 -17.61 -13.63 16.31
N GLU A 171 -17.26 -14.06 17.53
CA GLU A 171 -16.28 -15.10 17.87
C GLU A 171 -14.80 -14.69 17.72
N GLY A 172 -13.96 -15.10 18.68
CA GLY A 172 -12.55 -14.72 18.87
C GLY A 172 -11.54 -15.11 17.77
N ALA A 173 -11.96 -15.15 16.51
CA ALA A 173 -11.15 -15.31 15.31
C ALA A 173 -10.11 -14.17 15.13
N PRO A 174 -9.04 -14.37 14.34
CA PRO A 174 -8.11 -13.28 14.00
C PRO A 174 -8.81 -12.06 13.37
N VAL A 175 -9.90 -12.31 12.62
CA VAL A 175 -10.77 -11.26 12.04
C VAL A 175 -11.40 -10.40 13.13
N SER A 176 -11.85 -10.99 14.26
CA SER A 176 -12.48 -10.23 15.34
C SER A 176 -11.49 -9.34 16.08
N ARG A 177 -10.24 -9.80 16.27
CA ARG A 177 -9.19 -8.96 16.87
C ARG A 177 -8.84 -7.76 16.01
N LEU A 178 -8.69 -7.95 14.71
CA LEU A 178 -8.47 -6.85 13.77
C LEU A 178 -9.67 -5.89 13.78
N LEU A 179 -10.88 -6.42 13.69
CA LEU A 179 -12.11 -5.62 13.71
C LEU A 179 -12.28 -4.83 15.01
N ALA A 180 -11.95 -5.41 16.16
CA ALA A 180 -11.97 -4.76 17.46
C ALA A 180 -10.97 -3.60 17.53
N ALA A 181 -9.74 -3.78 17.03
CA ALA A 181 -8.74 -2.70 16.95
C ALA A 181 -9.24 -1.54 16.07
N LEU A 182 -9.80 -1.84 14.90
CA LEU A 182 -10.35 -0.84 13.99
C LEU A 182 -11.52 -0.06 14.62
N ARG A 183 -12.42 -0.74 15.35
CA ARG A 183 -13.53 -0.11 16.07
C ARG A 183 -13.09 0.80 17.20
N ARG A 184 -12.13 0.33 18.01
CA ARG A 184 -11.57 1.10 19.10
C ARG A 184 -10.94 2.38 18.56
N HIS A 185 -10.16 2.25 17.49
CA HIS A 185 -9.55 3.39 16.81
C HIS A 185 -10.59 4.37 16.26
N ALA A 186 -11.65 3.87 15.62
CA ALA A 186 -12.75 4.68 15.09
C ALA A 186 -13.69 5.24 16.18
N GLY A 187 -13.46 4.97 17.47
CA GLY A 187 -14.32 5.43 18.56
C GLY A 187 -15.70 4.76 18.61
N LEU A 188 -15.83 3.57 18.01
CA LEU A 188 -17.10 2.84 17.84
C LEU A 188 -17.36 1.79 18.92
N MET A 189 -16.44 1.61 19.87
CA MET A 189 -16.66 0.79 21.07
C MET A 189 -17.10 1.70 22.23
N PRO A 190 -18.03 1.25 23.10
CA PRO A 190 -18.28 1.94 24.35
C PRO A 190 -16.95 2.07 25.10
N ARG A 191 -16.62 3.29 25.57
CA ARG A 191 -15.47 3.47 26.45
C ARG A 191 -15.74 2.66 27.71
N GLU A 192 -14.86 1.71 28.03
CA GLU A 192 -14.91 0.95 29.29
C GLU A 192 -14.85 1.86 30.54
N ASP A 193 -14.56 3.15 30.36
CA ASP A 193 -14.52 4.17 31.41
C ASP A 193 -15.89 4.80 31.76
N ASP A 194 -16.94 4.61 30.95
CA ASP A 194 -18.27 5.17 31.25
C ASP A 194 -19.10 4.29 32.21
N ASP A 195 -18.66 3.06 32.48
CA ASP A 195 -19.33 2.13 33.41
C ASP A 195 -18.85 2.25 34.87
N GLN A 196 -17.88 3.14 35.17
CA GLN A 196 -17.43 3.39 36.56
C GLN A 196 -18.04 4.64 37.23
N ILE A 197 -18.93 5.38 36.56
CA ILE A 197 -19.63 6.56 37.14
C ILE A 197 -21.09 6.24 37.50
N GLY A 198 -21.45 4.96 37.62
CA GLY A 198 -22.81 4.51 37.96
C GLY A 198 -23.02 3.97 39.38
N GLU A 199 -21.95 3.66 40.13
CA GLU A 199 -22.06 3.06 41.47
C GLU A 199 -21.47 3.91 42.60
N LEU A 200 -21.64 5.23 42.53
CA LEU A 200 -21.45 6.09 43.70
C LEU A 200 -22.47 7.23 43.64
N HIS A 201 -23.71 6.96 44.07
CA HIS A 201 -24.61 7.87 44.79
C HIS A 201 -26.07 7.38 44.65
N GLY A 202 -26.64 6.85 45.72
CA GLY A 202 -28.08 6.58 45.85
C GLY A 202 -28.40 5.43 46.78
#